data_AF-A0A7Y3AJG8-F1
#
_entry.id   AF-A0A7Y3AJG8-F1
#
_cell.length_a   1.000
_cell.length_b   1.000
_cell.length_c   1.000
_cell.angle_alpha   90.00
_cell.angle_beta   90.00
_cell.angle_gamma   90.00
#
_symmetry.space_group_name_H-M   'P 1'
#
loop_
_entity.id
_entity.type
_entity.pdbx_description
1 polymer ?
#
loop_
_entity_poly.entity_id
_entity_poly.type
_entity_poly.pdbx_seq_one_letter_code
_entity_poly.pdbx_strand_id
1 'polypeptide(L)'
;LKAIQCLESTDRGVSVHPRSGDASYPDFFMQRCTQCKRCTEECPFGALDDDEKGTPLPNNTRCRRCGTCMGSCPERIIGFKDYNIDLIGSMIKAVEVPEEDDDRLRIIVFVCENDAYPALDMAGMRRNGINHMLRFIPVRCLGSVNMAWIRDALSAGMDGVMLLGCTYGDDYQCHFVKGSEIANKRMENIGDTLSTLGLESERCVTNQVAITDYDKIPQIVNDFVEEIVEMGPNPFKGF
;
A
#
# COMPACT_ATOMS: atom_id res chain seq x y z
N LEU A 1 -21.39 12.54 6.90
CA LEU A 1 -20.79 12.57 5.55
C LEU A 1 -21.01 11.27 4.78
N LYS A 2 -20.65 10.07 5.30
CA LYS A 2 -20.90 8.79 4.58
C LYS A 2 -22.36 8.57 4.15
N ALA A 3 -23.37 8.95 4.94
CA ALA A 3 -24.77 8.83 4.55
C ALA A 3 -25.13 9.64 3.29
N ILE A 4 -24.61 10.87 3.17
CA ILE A 4 -24.80 11.72 1.98
C ILE A 4 -24.07 11.11 0.79
N GLN A 5 -22.82 10.66 0.98
CA GLN A 5 -22.05 9.95 -0.05
C GLN A 5 -22.78 8.69 -0.54
N CYS A 6 -23.40 7.92 0.36
CA CYS A 6 -24.23 6.77 -0.01
C CYS A 6 -25.42 7.18 -0.90
N LEU A 7 -26.14 8.24 -0.54
CA LEU A 7 -27.28 8.74 -1.32
C LEU A 7 -26.83 9.22 -2.71
N GLU A 8 -25.78 10.04 -2.78
CA GLU A 8 -25.23 10.56 -4.05
C GLU A 8 -24.63 9.46 -4.95
N SER A 9 -23.96 8.47 -4.36
CA SER A 9 -23.46 7.32 -5.11
C SER A 9 -24.62 6.44 -5.62
N THR A 10 -25.67 6.26 -4.81
CA THR A 10 -26.87 5.51 -5.21
C THR A 10 -27.61 6.19 -6.36
N ASP A 11 -27.77 7.52 -6.29
CA ASP A 11 -28.39 8.33 -7.35
C ASP A 11 -27.67 8.18 -8.69
N ARG A 12 -26.32 8.11 -8.65
CA ARG A 12 -25.47 7.87 -9.82
C ARG A 12 -25.37 6.39 -10.22
N GLY A 13 -25.95 5.46 -9.45
CA GLY A 13 -25.85 4.02 -9.70
C GLY A 13 -24.45 3.44 -9.49
N VAL A 14 -23.65 4.03 -8.61
CA VAL A 14 -22.26 3.62 -8.34
C VAL A 14 -22.06 3.26 -6.88
N SER A 15 -21.00 2.50 -6.56
CA SER A 15 -20.66 2.19 -5.17
C SER A 15 -20.02 3.38 -4.45
N VAL A 16 -20.00 3.34 -3.10
CA VAL A 16 -19.31 4.32 -2.24
C VAL A 16 -17.79 4.11 -2.18
N HIS A 17 -17.20 3.72 -3.31
CA HIS A 17 -15.78 3.46 -3.47
C HIS A 17 -15.13 4.62 -4.24
N PRO A 18 -13.92 5.10 -3.86
CA PRO A 18 -13.21 6.15 -4.59
C PRO A 18 -13.04 5.84 -6.08
N ARG A 19 -12.91 4.56 -6.42
CA ARG A 19 -12.81 4.08 -7.81
C ARG A 19 -14.06 3.36 -8.30
N SER A 20 -15.24 3.90 -8.01
CA SER A 20 -16.49 3.27 -8.45
C SER A 20 -16.63 3.18 -9.98
N GLY A 21 -15.97 4.09 -10.72
CA GLY A 21 -15.89 4.06 -12.19
C GLY A 21 -14.82 3.15 -12.79
N ASP A 22 -14.08 2.37 -11.98
CA ASP A 22 -12.79 1.78 -12.38
C ASP A 22 -12.84 0.87 -13.63
N ALA A 23 -13.79 -0.01 -13.89
CA ALA A 23 -13.81 -0.93 -15.05
C ALA A 23 -12.59 -1.87 -15.28
N SER A 24 -11.42 -1.66 -14.68
CA SER A 24 -10.26 -2.56 -14.81
C SER A 24 -10.47 -3.85 -14.02
N TYR A 25 -9.85 -4.93 -14.49
CA TYR A 25 -9.82 -6.22 -13.81
C TYR A 25 -8.38 -6.71 -13.79
N PRO A 26 -8.02 -7.63 -12.87
CA PRO A 26 -6.69 -8.20 -12.86
C PRO A 26 -6.47 -8.98 -14.16
N ASP A 27 -5.40 -8.62 -14.86
CA ASP A 27 -4.86 -9.32 -16.01
C ASP A 27 -3.64 -10.14 -15.57
N PHE A 28 -3.45 -11.31 -16.18
CA PHE A 28 -2.52 -12.32 -15.72
C PHE A 28 -1.58 -12.75 -16.84
N PHE A 29 -0.29 -12.58 -16.63
CA PHE A 29 0.72 -13.14 -17.51
C PHE A 29 1.00 -14.62 -17.15
N MET A 30 0.06 -15.49 -17.53
CA MET A 30 0.00 -16.90 -17.10
C MET A 30 1.25 -17.73 -17.44
N GLN A 31 2.04 -17.33 -18.43
CA GLN A 31 3.29 -18.01 -18.79
C GLN A 31 4.31 -18.07 -17.64
N ARG A 32 4.21 -17.15 -16.68
CA ARG A 32 5.08 -17.08 -15.50
C ARG A 32 4.40 -17.56 -14.21
N CYS A 33 3.20 -18.12 -14.28
CA CYS A 33 2.51 -18.62 -13.11
C CYS A 33 3.21 -19.87 -12.55
N THR A 34 3.54 -19.85 -11.26
CA THR A 34 4.15 -20.97 -10.53
C THR A 34 3.15 -21.79 -9.73
N GLN A 35 1.84 -21.53 -9.87
CA GLN A 35 0.77 -22.24 -9.16
C GLN A 35 0.94 -22.22 -7.63
N CYS A 36 1.55 -21.15 -7.08
CA CYS A 36 1.79 -21.01 -5.64
C CYS A 36 0.55 -20.69 -4.79
N LYS A 37 -0.62 -20.51 -5.41
CA LYS A 37 -1.95 -20.28 -4.79
C LYS A 37 -2.13 -19.05 -3.89
N ARG A 38 -1.09 -18.26 -3.60
CA ARG A 38 -1.21 -17.04 -2.78
C ARG A 38 -2.29 -16.07 -3.24
N CYS A 39 -2.49 -15.93 -4.55
CA CYS A 39 -3.52 -15.04 -5.08
C CYS A 39 -4.96 -15.54 -4.86
N THR A 40 -5.19 -16.85 -4.87
CA THR A 40 -6.50 -17.47 -4.65
C THR A 40 -6.81 -17.54 -3.15
N GLU A 41 -5.82 -17.85 -2.32
CA GLU A 41 -5.96 -17.92 -0.85
C GLU A 41 -6.11 -16.54 -0.19
N GLU A 42 -5.35 -15.53 -0.62
CA GLU A 42 -5.38 -14.21 0.02
C GLU A 42 -6.50 -13.31 -0.51
N CYS A 43 -7.28 -13.74 -1.51
CA CYS A 43 -8.39 -12.93 -2.02
C CYS A 43 -9.54 -12.88 -0.99
N PRO A 44 -9.83 -11.72 -0.35
CA PRO A 44 -10.85 -11.67 0.69
C PRO A 44 -12.28 -11.84 0.17
N PHE A 45 -12.45 -11.84 -1.15
CA PHE A 45 -13.75 -11.94 -1.84
C PHE A 45 -13.93 -13.26 -2.59
N GLY A 46 -12.95 -14.16 -2.57
CA GLY A 46 -13.00 -15.40 -3.35
C GLY A 46 -13.20 -15.15 -4.85
N ALA A 47 -12.55 -14.10 -5.38
CA ALA A 47 -12.67 -13.71 -6.78
C ALA A 47 -11.75 -14.50 -7.73
N LEU A 48 -10.88 -15.33 -7.18
CA LEU A 48 -9.99 -16.22 -7.92
C LEU A 48 -10.26 -17.63 -7.39
N ASP A 49 -10.78 -18.49 -8.25
CA ASP A 49 -10.93 -19.92 -7.97
C ASP A 49 -9.67 -20.65 -8.49
N ASP A 50 -9.39 -21.87 -8.03
CA ASP A 50 -8.33 -22.72 -8.59
C ASP A 50 -8.91 -23.56 -9.74
N ASP A 51 -8.22 -23.63 -10.89
CA ASP A 51 -8.52 -24.63 -11.92
C ASP A 51 -7.96 -26.03 -11.55
N GLU A 52 -8.17 -27.04 -12.42
CA GLU A 52 -7.69 -28.41 -12.19
C GLU A 52 -6.16 -28.50 -11.99
N LYS A 53 -5.40 -27.52 -12.48
CA LYS A 53 -3.94 -27.43 -12.36
C LYS A 53 -3.49 -26.51 -11.21
N GLY A 54 -4.41 -25.93 -10.44
CA GLY A 54 -4.10 -24.93 -9.41
C GLY A 54 -3.71 -23.56 -9.96
N THR A 55 -4.08 -23.26 -11.21
CA THR A 55 -3.92 -21.94 -11.84
C THR A 55 -5.11 -21.06 -11.46
N PRO A 56 -4.91 -19.76 -11.18
CA PRO A 56 -6.01 -18.87 -10.82
C PRO A 56 -6.99 -18.69 -11.98
N LEU A 57 -8.26 -18.99 -11.74
CA LEU A 57 -9.40 -18.76 -12.62
C LEU A 57 -10.20 -17.54 -12.13
N PRO A 58 -10.15 -16.39 -12.83
CA PRO A 58 -10.79 -15.17 -12.36
C PRO A 58 -12.31 -15.15 -12.54
N ASN A 59 -12.99 -14.73 -11.46
CA ASN A 59 -14.40 -14.40 -11.45
C ASN A 59 -14.61 -12.90 -11.26
N ASN A 60 -14.80 -12.19 -12.37
CA ASN A 60 -14.95 -10.74 -12.40
C ASN A 60 -16.17 -10.23 -11.62
N THR A 61 -17.20 -11.05 -11.43
CA THR A 61 -18.40 -10.64 -10.68
C THR A 61 -18.15 -10.51 -9.18
N ARG A 62 -17.16 -11.24 -8.64
CA ARG A 62 -16.76 -11.18 -7.23
C ARG A 62 -15.62 -10.19 -6.99
N CYS A 63 -14.85 -9.84 -8.03
CA CYS A 63 -13.68 -8.98 -7.93
C CYS A 63 -14.07 -7.55 -7.47
N ARG A 64 -13.46 -7.10 -6.37
CA ARG A 64 -13.59 -5.72 -5.87
C ARG A 64 -12.45 -4.80 -6.27
N ARG A 65 -11.54 -5.27 -7.15
CA ARG A 65 -10.42 -4.49 -7.72
C ARG A 65 -9.43 -3.92 -6.70
N CYS A 66 -9.38 -4.49 -5.50
CA CYS A 66 -8.51 -4.06 -4.40
C CYS A 66 -7.01 -4.27 -4.67
N GLY A 67 -6.66 -5.16 -5.59
CA GLY A 67 -5.28 -5.48 -5.94
C GLY A 67 -4.55 -6.41 -4.97
N THR A 68 -5.24 -7.04 -4.00
CA THR A 68 -4.59 -7.95 -3.03
C THR A 68 -3.86 -9.11 -3.72
N CYS A 69 -4.44 -9.67 -4.79
CA CYS A 69 -3.81 -10.72 -5.60
C CYS A 69 -2.50 -10.24 -6.26
N MET A 70 -2.46 -8.99 -6.72
CA MET A 70 -1.24 -8.39 -7.27
C MET A 70 -0.16 -8.22 -6.20
N GLY A 71 -0.56 -7.77 -5.01
CA GLY A 71 0.37 -7.66 -3.87
C GLY A 71 0.91 -9.01 -3.41
N SER A 72 0.11 -10.09 -3.47
CA SER A 72 0.50 -11.43 -3.00
C SER A 72 1.35 -12.22 -4.00
N CYS A 73 1.32 -11.85 -5.29
CA CYS A 73 2.01 -12.61 -6.33
C CYS A 73 3.53 -12.36 -6.29
N PRO A 74 4.36 -13.37 -5.94
CA PRO A 74 5.81 -13.21 -5.89
C PRO A 74 6.42 -13.08 -7.30
N GLU A 75 5.78 -13.71 -8.29
CA GLU A 75 6.20 -13.65 -9.70
C GLU A 75 5.79 -12.37 -10.42
N ARG A 76 4.97 -11.53 -9.77
CA ARG A 76 4.54 -10.22 -10.28
C ARG A 76 3.82 -10.33 -11.63
N ILE A 77 3.02 -11.38 -11.84
CA ILE A 77 2.32 -11.65 -13.11
C ILE A 77 0.95 -10.98 -13.21
N ILE A 78 0.46 -10.42 -12.10
CA ILE A 78 -0.89 -9.89 -11.99
C ILE A 78 -0.79 -8.36 -12.03
N GLY A 79 -1.60 -7.71 -12.85
CA GLY A 79 -1.69 -6.26 -12.90
C GLY A 79 -3.06 -5.80 -13.38
N PHE A 80 -3.34 -4.51 -13.30
CA PHE A 80 -4.51 -3.87 -13.90
C PHE A 80 -4.03 -2.92 -14.98
N LYS A 81 -4.93 -2.58 -15.92
CA LYS A 81 -4.62 -1.66 -17.02
C LYS A 81 -4.12 -0.29 -16.54
N ASP A 82 -4.66 0.18 -15.42
CA ASP A 82 -4.40 1.50 -14.80
C ASP A 82 -3.69 1.39 -13.44
N TYR A 83 -3.34 0.19 -12.99
CA TYR A 83 -2.68 -0.05 -11.70
C TYR A 83 -1.89 -1.34 -11.73
N ASN A 84 -0.56 -1.24 -11.80
CA ASN A 84 0.32 -2.40 -11.85
C ASN A 84 1.63 -2.11 -11.13
N ILE A 85 2.45 -3.15 -11.01
CA ILE A 85 3.71 -3.11 -10.26
C ILE A 85 4.68 -2.09 -10.86
N ASP A 86 4.77 -2.01 -12.18
CA ASP A 86 5.69 -1.10 -12.88
C ASP A 86 5.28 0.36 -12.73
N LEU A 87 3.97 0.64 -12.71
CA LEU A 87 3.44 2.00 -12.54
C LEU A 87 3.82 2.58 -11.18
N ILE A 88 3.64 1.81 -10.10
CA ILE A 88 4.06 2.22 -8.75
C ILE A 88 5.58 2.22 -8.62
N GLY A 89 6.28 1.24 -9.20
CA GLY A 89 7.74 1.23 -9.27
C GLY A 89 8.31 2.48 -9.96
N SER A 90 7.64 2.98 -11.00
CA SER A 90 8.02 4.22 -11.69
C SER A 90 7.77 5.46 -10.82
N MET A 91 6.69 5.48 -10.02
CA MET A 91 6.45 6.55 -9.05
C MET A 91 7.55 6.59 -7.97
N ILE A 92 7.95 5.43 -7.45
CA ILE A 92 9.04 5.31 -6.47
C ILE A 92 10.34 5.87 -7.05
N LYS A 93 10.70 5.46 -8.28
CA LYS A 93 11.91 5.94 -8.98
C LYS A 93 11.87 7.43 -9.32
N ALA A 94 10.69 8.01 -9.47
CA ALA A 94 10.53 9.44 -9.74
C ALA A 94 10.70 10.30 -8.48
N VAL A 95 10.69 9.71 -7.28
CA VAL A 95 10.97 10.44 -6.04
C VAL A 95 12.47 10.72 -5.96
N GLU A 96 12.82 12.00 -5.93
CA GLU A 96 14.18 12.44 -5.64
C GLU A 96 14.64 11.96 -4.26
N VAL A 97 15.77 11.25 -4.22
CA VAL A 97 16.46 10.83 -3.00
C VAL A 97 17.64 11.77 -2.78
N PRO A 98 17.70 12.51 -1.65
CA PRO A 98 18.83 13.37 -1.32
C PRO A 98 20.14 12.57 -1.21
N GLU A 99 21.25 13.21 -1.56
CA GLU A 99 22.59 12.65 -1.38
C GLU A 99 22.93 12.48 0.11
N GLU A 100 23.96 11.70 0.43
CA GLU A 100 24.33 11.37 1.82
C GLU A 100 24.82 12.58 2.61
N ASP A 101 25.44 13.55 1.94
CA ASP A 101 25.93 14.80 2.51
C ASP A 101 24.84 15.88 2.67
N ASP A 102 23.62 15.58 2.24
CA ASP A 102 22.46 16.42 2.46
C ASP A 102 21.83 16.10 3.83
N ASP A 103 21.58 17.12 4.65
CA ASP A 103 20.87 16.98 5.94
C ASP A 103 19.38 16.56 5.77
N ARG A 104 18.95 16.24 4.54
CA ARG A 104 17.57 15.89 4.20
C ARG A 104 17.41 14.39 4.05
N LEU A 105 16.45 13.85 4.80
CA LEU A 105 15.99 12.47 4.65
C LEU A 105 14.78 12.40 3.71
N ARG A 106 14.53 11.22 3.16
CA ARG A 106 13.42 10.94 2.26
C ARG A 106 12.74 9.64 2.68
N ILE A 107 11.48 9.79 3.07
CA ILE A 107 10.65 8.69 3.53
C ILE A 107 9.47 8.56 2.57
N ILE A 108 9.18 7.33 2.14
CA ILE A 108 8.01 7.05 1.32
C ILE A 108 6.90 6.47 2.18
N VAL A 109 5.67 6.86 1.89
CA VAL A 109 4.49 6.36 2.59
C VAL A 109 3.51 5.81 1.57
N PHE A 110 3.26 4.50 1.60
CA PHE A 110 2.20 3.87 0.84
C PHE A 110 0.87 4.07 1.58
N VAL A 111 -0.04 4.82 0.95
CA VAL A 111 -1.27 5.26 1.61
C VAL A 111 -2.48 4.55 1.01
N CYS A 112 -3.25 3.85 1.83
CA CYS A 112 -4.54 3.30 1.41
C CYS A 112 -5.50 4.42 0.97
N GLU A 113 -6.04 4.32 -0.25
CA GLU A 113 -6.94 5.33 -0.82
C GLU A 113 -8.30 5.47 -0.10
N ASN A 114 -8.66 4.52 0.76
CA ASN A 114 -10.00 4.44 1.34
C ASN A 114 -10.16 5.23 2.64
N ASP A 115 -9.27 5.04 3.62
CA ASP A 115 -9.34 5.75 4.91
C ASP A 115 -8.12 6.65 5.13
N ALA A 116 -6.91 6.14 4.89
CA ALA A 116 -5.67 6.87 5.17
C ALA A 116 -5.50 8.12 4.30
N TYR A 117 -5.73 8.00 2.98
CA TYR A 117 -5.60 9.13 2.06
C TYR A 117 -6.65 10.22 2.32
N PRO A 118 -7.96 9.90 2.47
CA PRO A 118 -8.95 10.93 2.83
C PRO A 118 -8.69 11.58 4.19
N ALA A 119 -8.14 10.84 5.15
CA ALA A 119 -7.78 11.40 6.45
C ALA A 119 -6.57 12.34 6.37
N LEU A 120 -5.58 12.04 5.51
CA LEU A 120 -4.50 12.98 5.15
C LEU A 120 -5.05 14.23 4.46
N ASP A 121 -5.98 14.09 3.52
CA ASP A 121 -6.64 15.24 2.86
C ASP A 121 -7.34 16.14 3.89
N MET A 122 -8.08 15.54 4.84
CA MET A 122 -8.73 16.29 5.92
C MET A 122 -7.73 16.96 6.87
N ALA A 123 -6.60 16.32 7.17
CA ALA A 123 -5.52 16.92 7.96
C ALA A 123 -4.94 18.15 7.24
N GLY A 124 -4.70 18.03 5.93
CA GLY A 124 -4.24 19.12 5.07
C GLY A 124 -5.22 20.30 4.99
N MET A 125 -6.53 20.02 4.82
CA MET A 125 -7.58 21.04 4.82
C MET A 125 -7.64 21.83 6.13
N ARG A 126 -7.26 21.21 7.25
CA ARG A 126 -7.18 21.82 8.58
C ARG A 126 -5.84 22.50 8.87
N ARG A 127 -4.90 22.46 7.92
CA ARG A 127 -3.54 23.01 8.05
C ARG A 127 -2.73 22.34 9.17
N ASN A 128 -3.00 21.06 9.44
CA ASN A 128 -2.14 20.29 10.33
C ASN A 128 -0.79 20.07 9.64
N GLY A 129 0.31 20.38 10.33
CA GLY A 129 1.66 20.29 9.78
C GLY A 129 2.12 18.84 9.59
N ILE A 130 2.60 18.52 8.40
CA ILE A 130 3.20 17.22 8.06
C ILE A 130 4.66 17.48 7.68
N ASN A 131 5.57 16.60 8.10
CA ASN A 131 6.98 16.75 7.79
C ASN A 131 7.24 16.67 6.28
N HIS A 132 8.04 17.62 5.78
CA HIS A 132 8.40 17.78 4.37
C HIS A 132 9.29 16.65 3.80
N MET A 133 9.85 15.79 4.66
CA MET A 133 10.64 14.61 4.28
C MET A 133 9.77 13.47 3.70
N LEU A 134 8.45 13.51 3.92
CA LEU A 134 7.52 12.48 3.51
C LEU A 134 7.09 12.62 2.04
N ARG A 135 6.95 11.49 1.34
CA ARG A 135 6.34 11.40 0.01
C ARG A 135 5.26 10.33 0.01
N PHE A 136 4.03 10.73 -0.27
CA PHE A 136 2.88 9.83 -0.26
C PHE A 136 2.65 9.22 -1.65
N ILE A 137 2.57 7.90 -1.72
CA ILE A 137 2.10 7.17 -2.90
C ILE A 137 0.76 6.51 -2.56
N PRO A 138 -0.35 6.91 -3.18
CA PRO A 138 -1.62 6.26 -2.96
C PRO A 138 -1.63 4.86 -3.58
N VAL A 139 -2.16 3.89 -2.84
CA VAL A 139 -2.41 2.52 -3.29
C VAL A 139 -3.87 2.19 -3.10
N ARG A 140 -4.42 1.32 -3.97
CA ARG A 140 -5.82 0.89 -3.88
C ARG A 140 -6.15 0.31 -2.52
N CYS A 141 -5.23 -0.49 -1.99
CA CYS A 141 -5.32 -1.06 -0.66
C CYS A 141 -3.90 -1.34 -0.16
N LEU A 142 -3.68 -1.39 1.15
CA LEU A 142 -2.41 -1.93 1.64
C LEU A 142 -2.20 -3.39 1.23
N GLY A 143 -3.27 -4.18 1.06
CA GLY A 143 -3.17 -5.55 0.57
C GLY A 143 -2.56 -5.67 -0.83
N SER A 144 -2.59 -4.60 -1.64
CA SER A 144 -1.94 -4.57 -2.95
C SER A 144 -0.48 -4.16 -2.92
N VAL A 145 0.05 -3.75 -1.76
CA VAL A 145 1.47 -3.47 -1.58
C VAL A 145 2.25 -4.76 -1.78
N ASN A 146 3.10 -4.75 -2.81
CA ASN A 146 4.01 -5.83 -3.13
C ASN A 146 5.36 -5.57 -2.48
N MET A 147 6.01 -6.61 -1.94
CA MET A 147 7.34 -6.51 -1.30
C MET A 147 8.40 -5.89 -2.20
N ALA A 148 8.27 -6.07 -3.52
CA ALA A 148 9.17 -5.45 -4.49
C ALA A 148 9.21 -3.92 -4.37
N TRP A 149 8.09 -3.27 -4.07
CA TRP A 149 8.05 -1.81 -3.92
C TRP A 149 8.82 -1.32 -2.69
N ILE A 150 8.73 -2.04 -1.58
CA ILE A 150 9.45 -1.69 -0.35
C ILE A 150 10.95 -1.87 -0.56
N ARG A 151 11.33 -3.00 -1.17
CA ARG A 151 12.71 -3.26 -1.55
C ARG A 151 13.24 -2.20 -2.52
N ASP A 152 12.51 -1.92 -3.59
CA ASP A 152 12.93 -0.95 -4.61
C ASP A 152 13.08 0.46 -4.00
N ALA A 153 12.20 0.86 -3.07
CA ALA A 153 12.29 2.12 -2.35
C ALA A 153 13.56 2.21 -1.48
N LEU A 154 13.80 1.22 -0.63
CA LEU A 154 14.96 1.20 0.27
C LEU A 154 16.28 1.01 -0.49
N SER A 155 16.30 0.18 -1.52
CA SER A 155 17.47 0.01 -2.39
C SER A 155 17.77 1.24 -3.24
N ALA A 156 16.81 2.14 -3.46
CA ALA A 156 17.04 3.44 -4.10
C ALA A 156 17.60 4.51 -3.13
N GLY A 157 17.84 4.16 -1.86
CA GLY A 157 18.38 5.07 -0.85
C GLY A 157 17.33 5.84 -0.05
N MET A 158 16.04 5.49 -0.14
CA MET A 158 15.02 6.08 0.75
C MET A 158 15.29 5.68 2.20
N ASP A 159 15.19 6.63 3.13
CA ASP A 159 15.59 6.44 4.53
C ASP A 159 14.60 5.60 5.33
N GLY A 160 13.33 5.60 4.91
CA GLY A 160 12.27 4.82 5.52
C GLY A 160 11.09 4.59 4.59
N VAL A 161 10.30 3.56 4.91
CA VAL A 161 9.06 3.19 4.24
C VAL A 161 7.97 3.01 5.29
N MET A 162 6.84 3.69 5.13
CA MET A 162 5.66 3.50 5.97
C MET A 162 4.50 2.97 5.13
N LEU A 163 3.76 2.00 5.66
CA LEU A 163 2.47 1.57 5.13
C LEU A 163 1.36 2.13 6.02
N LEU A 164 0.55 3.05 5.49
CA LEU A 164 -0.54 3.70 6.22
C LEU A 164 -1.90 3.20 5.71
N GLY A 165 -2.64 2.49 6.55
CA GLY A 165 -3.86 1.79 6.14
C GLY A 165 -5.00 1.83 7.13
N CYS A 166 -6.15 1.32 6.70
CA CYS A 166 -7.36 1.24 7.52
C CYS A 166 -7.15 0.38 8.77
N THR A 167 -7.86 0.71 9.85
CA THR A 167 -7.97 -0.14 11.05
C THR A 167 -8.47 -1.54 10.71
N TYR A 168 -7.84 -2.56 11.28
CA TYR A 168 -8.22 -3.97 11.21
C TYR A 168 -8.30 -4.59 12.61
N GLY A 169 -8.81 -5.83 12.71
CA GLY A 169 -9.06 -6.51 14.00
C GLY A 169 -10.55 -6.50 14.36
N ASP A 170 -10.86 -6.38 15.65
CA ASP A 170 -12.24 -6.50 16.15
C ASP A 170 -13.12 -5.32 15.69
N ASP A 171 -12.58 -4.09 15.72
CA ASP A 171 -13.26 -2.86 15.26
C ASP A 171 -12.81 -2.46 13.84
N TYR A 172 -12.74 -3.44 12.91
CA TYR A 172 -12.22 -3.20 11.58
C TYR A 172 -13.01 -2.13 10.80
N GLN A 173 -12.28 -1.26 10.11
CA GLN A 173 -12.82 -0.30 9.14
C GLN A 173 -12.31 -0.57 7.72
N CYS A 174 -11.44 -1.58 7.55
CA CYS A 174 -10.86 -1.93 6.27
C CYS A 174 -11.92 -2.11 5.18
N HIS A 175 -11.86 -1.23 4.17
CA HIS A 175 -12.82 -1.22 3.05
C HIS A 175 -12.87 -2.57 2.32
N PHE A 176 -11.74 -3.26 2.23
CA PHE A 176 -11.62 -4.55 1.57
C PHE A 176 -11.55 -5.73 2.53
N VAL A 177 -12.19 -5.60 3.70
CA VAL A 177 -12.33 -6.61 4.77
C VAL A 177 -11.00 -6.92 5.48
N LYS A 178 -10.00 -7.42 4.77
CA LYS A 178 -8.73 -7.92 5.36
C LYS A 178 -7.47 -7.31 4.75
N GLY A 179 -7.59 -6.30 3.90
CA GLY A 179 -6.45 -5.76 3.14
C GLY A 179 -5.30 -5.28 4.02
N SER A 180 -5.57 -4.44 5.02
CA SER A 180 -4.55 -3.96 5.96
C SER A 180 -3.99 -5.08 6.84
N GLU A 181 -4.83 -6.02 7.28
CA GLU A 181 -4.41 -7.18 8.08
C GLU A 181 -3.44 -8.08 7.30
N ILE A 182 -3.74 -8.35 6.03
CA ILE A 182 -2.88 -9.13 5.13
C ILE A 182 -1.53 -8.42 4.95
N ALA A 183 -1.55 -7.10 4.72
CA ALA A 183 -0.32 -6.32 4.59
C ALA A 183 0.53 -6.41 5.87
N ASN A 184 -0.08 -6.24 7.05
CA ASN A 184 0.62 -6.35 8.33
C ASN A 184 1.31 -7.72 8.50
N LYS A 185 0.61 -8.81 8.22
CA LYS A 185 1.17 -10.18 8.28
C LYS A 185 2.34 -10.39 7.31
N ARG A 186 2.28 -9.77 6.12
CA ARG A 186 3.43 -9.79 5.19
C ARG A 186 4.61 -8.98 5.76
N MET A 187 4.32 -7.85 6.43
CA MET A 187 5.35 -7.01 7.03
C MET A 187 5.99 -7.62 8.28
N GLU A 188 5.32 -8.48 9.04
CA GLU A 188 5.94 -9.23 10.15
C GLU A 188 7.18 -10.02 9.70
N ASN A 189 7.21 -10.45 8.43
CA ASN A 189 8.35 -11.18 7.84
C ASN A 189 9.33 -10.26 7.08
N ILE A 190 9.14 -8.94 7.09
CA ILE A 190 10.01 -8.03 6.33
C ILE A 190 11.39 -7.89 6.95
N GLY A 191 11.50 -8.04 8.27
CA GLY A 191 12.76 -7.98 9.00
C GLY A 191 13.82 -8.92 8.43
N ASP A 192 13.46 -10.14 8.04
CA ASP A 192 14.36 -11.11 7.41
C ASP A 192 14.86 -10.61 6.03
N THR A 193 13.96 -9.97 5.27
CA THR A 193 14.29 -9.41 3.96
C THR A 193 15.22 -8.21 4.08
N LEU A 194 14.95 -7.31 5.04
CA LEU A 194 15.77 -6.12 5.30
C LEU A 194 17.13 -6.48 5.89
N SER A 195 17.18 -7.46 6.78
CA SER A 195 18.42 -7.99 7.34
C SER A 195 19.35 -8.54 6.24
N THR A 196 18.78 -9.20 5.22
CA THR A 196 19.53 -9.70 4.05
C THR A 196 20.13 -8.55 3.22
N LEU A 197 19.53 -7.36 3.27
CA LEU A 197 20.04 -6.14 2.63
C LEU A 197 20.98 -5.34 3.56
N GLY A 198 21.20 -5.77 4.80
CA GLY A 198 21.96 -5.02 5.79
C GLY A 198 21.25 -3.77 6.31
N LEU A 199 19.92 -3.75 6.29
CA LEU A 199 19.09 -2.65 6.77
C LEU A 199 18.38 -3.01 8.07
N GLU A 200 18.18 -1.99 8.92
CA GLU A 200 17.39 -2.08 10.13
C GLU A 200 15.91 -2.32 9.78
N SER A 201 15.27 -3.21 10.53
CA SER A 201 13.86 -3.57 10.32
C SER A 201 12.90 -2.41 10.56
N GLU A 202 13.30 -1.52 11.46
CA GLU A 202 12.64 -0.31 11.93
C GLU A 202 12.50 0.73 10.80
N ARG A 203 13.27 0.61 9.71
CA ARG A 203 13.09 1.44 8.51
C ARG A 203 11.80 1.14 7.75
N CYS A 204 11.09 0.06 8.07
CA CYS A 204 9.79 -0.25 7.48
C CYS A 204 8.72 -0.49 8.54
N VAL A 205 7.75 0.42 8.64
CA VAL A 205 6.65 0.31 9.62
C VAL A 205 5.28 0.22 8.94
N THR A 206 4.32 -0.36 9.65
CA THR A 206 2.91 -0.34 9.25
C THR A 206 2.10 0.32 10.36
N ASN A 207 1.30 1.32 10.00
CA ASN A 207 0.43 2.03 10.93
C ASN A 207 -1.02 1.97 10.46
N GLN A 208 -1.92 1.87 11.43
CA GLN A 208 -3.36 1.84 11.22
C GLN A 208 -3.95 3.20 11.53
N VAL A 209 -4.90 3.62 10.69
CA VAL A 209 -5.64 4.87 10.86
C VAL A 209 -7.10 4.65 10.48
N ALA A 210 -8.00 5.21 11.28
CA ALA A 210 -9.39 5.38 10.89
C ALA A 210 -9.53 6.64 10.03
N ILE A 211 -10.55 6.70 9.18
CA ILE A 211 -10.85 7.92 8.42
C ILE A 211 -11.08 9.14 9.33
N THR A 212 -11.50 8.92 10.58
CA THR A 212 -11.74 9.97 11.58
C THR A 212 -10.49 10.45 12.30
N ASP A 213 -9.33 9.79 12.15
CA ASP A 213 -8.08 10.13 12.84
C ASP A 213 -7.28 11.25 12.15
N TYR A 214 -7.96 12.17 11.44
CA TYR A 214 -7.33 13.27 10.69
C TYR A 214 -6.49 14.22 11.59
N ASP A 215 -6.78 14.26 12.88
CA ASP A 215 -6.07 15.02 13.90
C ASP A 215 -4.83 14.28 14.43
N LYS A 216 -4.82 12.94 14.37
CA LYS A 216 -3.73 12.10 14.87
C LYS A 216 -2.70 11.72 13.80
N ILE A 217 -3.13 11.60 12.54
CA ILE A 217 -2.25 11.25 11.41
C ILE A 217 -0.97 12.09 11.36
N PRO A 218 -1.01 13.42 11.53
CA PRO A 218 0.20 14.24 11.56
C PRO A 218 1.21 13.76 12.60
N GLN A 219 0.76 13.42 13.80
CA GLN A 219 1.63 12.89 14.85
C GLN A 219 2.21 11.55 14.43
N ILE A 220 1.37 10.60 13.97
CA ILE A 220 1.80 9.25 13.55
C ILE A 220 2.91 9.31 12.50
N VAL A 221 2.75 10.16 11.48
CA VAL A 221 3.75 10.25 10.40
C VAL A 221 5.00 11.01 10.84
N ASN A 222 4.88 12.02 11.70
CA ASN A 222 6.01 12.80 12.19
C ASN A 222 6.85 12.01 13.21
N ASP A 223 6.22 11.22 14.08
CA ASP A 223 6.91 10.31 15.01
C ASP A 223 7.84 9.36 14.24
N PHE A 224 7.35 8.78 13.14
CA PHE A 224 8.19 7.94 12.30
C PHE A 224 9.33 8.72 11.62
N VAL A 225 9.12 10.00 11.27
CA VAL A 225 10.24 10.82 10.78
C VAL A 225 11.29 11.00 11.87
N GLU A 226 10.89 11.26 13.10
CA GLU A 226 11.82 11.41 14.24
C GLU A 226 12.62 10.12 14.45
N GLU A 227 11.97 8.95 14.44
CA GLU A 227 12.65 7.64 14.53
C GLU A 227 13.69 7.45 13.41
N ILE A 228 13.34 7.81 12.17
CA ILE A 228 14.25 7.70 11.01
C ILE A 228 15.40 8.71 11.09
N VAL A 229 15.14 9.92 11.61
CA VAL A 229 16.19 10.92 11.86
C VAL A 229 17.18 10.43 12.91
N GLU A 230 16.71 9.78 13.98
CA GLU A 230 17.57 9.18 15.01
C GLU A 230 18.41 8.03 14.46
N MET A 231 17.86 7.21 13.56
CA MET A 231 18.60 6.15 12.87
C MET A 231 19.63 6.68 11.85
N GLY A 232 19.39 7.86 11.29
CA GLY A 232 20.25 8.46 10.27
C GLY A 232 20.04 7.89 8.86
N PRO A 233 20.87 8.34 7.90
CA PRO A 233 20.67 8.06 6.48
C PRO A 233 20.74 6.58 6.16
N ASN A 234 20.00 6.16 5.13
CA ASN A 234 20.08 4.80 4.60
C ASN A 234 21.47 4.54 3.98
N PRO A 235 22.16 3.43 4.32
CA PRO A 235 23.46 3.04 3.76
C PRO A 235 23.54 2.93 2.23
N PHE A 236 22.41 2.80 1.55
CA PHE A 236 22.32 2.78 0.09
C PHE A 236 22.28 4.16 -0.57
N LYS A 237 22.25 5.26 0.20
CA LYS A 237 22.39 6.60 -0.38
C LYS A 237 23.75 6.77 -1.04
N GLY A 238 23.77 7.43 -2.21
CA GLY A 238 24.99 7.76 -2.94
C GLY A 238 25.60 6.63 -3.80
N PHE A 239 24.96 5.45 -3.86
CA PHE A 239 25.40 4.31 -4.68
C PHE A 239 24.50 4.04 -5.89
#